data_AF-A0A182MRP8-F1
#
_entry.id   AF-A0A182MRP8-F1
#
_cell.length_a   1.000
_cell.length_b   1.000
_cell.length_c   1.000
_cell.angle_alpha   90.00
_cell.angle_beta   90.00
_cell.angle_gamma   90.00
#
_symmetry.space_group_name_H-M   'P 1'
#
loop_
_entity.id
_entity.type
_entity.pdbx_description
1 polymer ?
#
loop_
_entity_poly.entity_id
_entity_poly.type
_entity_poly.pdbx_seq_one_letter_code
_entity_poly.pdbx_strand_id
1 'polypeptide(L)'
;MVVGAFPAAKLGVLAMKQISKPIANLLKERAKNSPFFRKYVCMPPAQFYNWMEVKTKMWALNLGKPTTVPVLNEAMAIELGANLLGEIIIFTIGAGLLLLEYQRQVRKEANKEEMMMQEKLELQATINELNFQVQRLDTQLREVARVTADLEPTVHLMR
;
A
#
# COMPACT_ATOMS: atom_id res chain seq x y z
N MET A 1 -21.32 2.96 -1.08
CA MET A 1 -20.48 4.04 -1.64
C MET A 1 -19.10 3.47 -1.96
N VAL A 2 -18.33 4.12 -2.82
CA VAL A 2 -17.02 3.72 -3.37
C VAL A 2 -17.06 2.86 -4.66
N VAL A 3 -17.49 3.48 -5.75
CA VAL A 3 -16.93 3.20 -7.09
C VAL A 3 -16.19 4.45 -7.56
N GLY A 4 -15.13 4.81 -6.83
CA GLY A 4 -14.13 5.80 -7.27
C GLY A 4 -13.06 5.20 -8.19
N ALA A 5 -13.16 3.90 -8.52
CA ALA A 5 -12.14 3.17 -9.28
C ALA A 5 -12.11 3.54 -10.78
N PHE A 6 -13.16 4.13 -11.33
CA PHE A 6 -13.31 4.28 -12.78
C PHE A 6 -12.54 5.47 -13.40
N PRO A 7 -12.34 6.61 -12.71
CA PRO A 7 -11.50 7.70 -13.24
C PRO A 7 -10.01 7.51 -12.97
N ALA A 8 -9.62 7.14 -11.74
CA ALA A 8 -8.21 7.04 -11.34
C ALA A 8 -7.48 5.88 -12.05
N ALA A 9 -8.12 4.71 -12.18
CA ALA A 9 -7.53 3.60 -12.92
C ALA A 9 -7.37 3.92 -14.41
N LYS A 10 -8.36 4.60 -15.00
CA LYS A 10 -8.30 5.02 -16.41
C LYS A 10 -7.22 6.07 -16.64
N LEU A 11 -7.04 7.02 -15.72
CA LEU A 11 -5.94 7.98 -15.75
C LEU A 11 -4.58 7.30 -15.58
N GLY A 12 -4.47 6.31 -14.68
CA GLY A 12 -3.25 5.51 -14.52
C GLY A 12 -2.87 4.76 -15.79
N VAL A 13 -3.82 4.11 -16.45
CA VAL A 13 -3.60 3.41 -17.73
C VAL A 13 -3.20 4.39 -18.84
N LEU A 14 -3.80 5.58 -18.88
CA LEU A 14 -3.46 6.61 -19.87
C LEU A 14 -2.07 7.22 -19.62
N ALA A 15 -1.75 7.54 -18.36
CA ALA A 15 -0.45 8.08 -17.97
C ALA A 15 0.66 7.08 -18.27
N MET A 16 0.45 5.81 -17.95
CA MET A 16 1.36 4.73 -18.32
C MET A 16 1.57 4.68 -19.83
N LYS A 17 0.51 4.67 -20.64
CA LYS A 17 0.62 4.70 -22.10
C LYS A 17 1.35 5.95 -22.64
N GLN A 18 1.20 7.10 -21.99
CA GLN A 18 1.85 8.34 -22.40
C GLN A 18 3.33 8.36 -22.05
N ILE A 19 3.74 7.79 -20.91
CA ILE A 19 5.14 7.71 -20.48
C ILE A 19 5.87 6.55 -21.18
N SER A 20 5.18 5.45 -21.50
CA SER A 20 5.78 4.29 -22.19
C SER A 20 6.25 4.64 -23.59
N LYS A 21 5.54 5.50 -24.33
CA LYS A 21 5.89 5.87 -25.70
C LYS A 21 7.25 6.58 -25.84
N PRO A 22 7.56 7.66 -25.11
CA PRO A 22 8.86 8.32 -25.21
C PRO A 22 10.02 7.41 -24.79
N ILE A 23 9.83 6.59 -23.75
CA ILE A 23 10.85 5.62 -23.32
C ILE A 23 11.07 4.56 -24.39
N ALA A 24 9.99 3.99 -24.95
CA ALA A 24 10.09 3.02 -26.02
C ALA A 24 10.80 3.61 -27.26
N ASN A 25 10.52 4.86 -27.62
CA ASN A 25 11.18 5.54 -28.74
C ASN A 25 12.69 5.72 -28.48
N LEU A 26 13.09 6.10 -27.26
CA LEU A 26 14.49 6.19 -26.87
C LEU A 26 15.18 4.82 -26.95
N LEU A 27 14.52 3.76 -26.47
CA LEU A 27 15.04 2.39 -26.54
C LEU A 27 15.17 1.90 -27.99
N LYS A 28 14.21 2.23 -28.86
CA LYS A 28 14.27 1.93 -30.31
C LYS A 28 15.45 2.64 -30.97
N GLU A 29 15.66 3.91 -30.68
CA GLU A 29 16.79 4.68 -31.22
C GLU A 29 18.13 4.09 -30.75
N ARG A 30 18.22 3.74 -29.47
CA ARG A 30 19.41 3.13 -28.89
C ARG A 30 19.69 1.73 -29.46
N ALA A 31 18.66 0.96 -29.78
CA ALA A 31 18.78 -0.34 -30.45
C ALA A 31 19.22 -0.22 -31.92
N LYS A 32 18.90 0.90 -32.60
CA LYS A 32 19.42 1.17 -33.95
C LYS A 32 20.90 1.57 -33.92
N ASN A 33 21.28 2.38 -32.92
CA ASN A 33 22.64 2.90 -32.79
C ASN A 33 23.63 1.90 -32.18
N SER A 34 23.15 0.89 -31.42
CA SER A 34 24.00 -0.11 -30.77
C SER A 34 23.57 -1.55 -31.12
N PRO A 35 24.39 -2.32 -31.87
CA PRO A 35 24.09 -3.71 -32.18
C PRO A 35 24.16 -4.61 -30.92
N PHE A 36 24.95 -4.23 -29.92
CA PHE A 36 24.97 -4.91 -28.62
C PHE A 36 23.60 -4.77 -27.93
N PHE A 37 23.09 -3.55 -27.83
CA PHE A 37 21.79 -3.29 -27.20
C PHE A 37 20.66 -4.03 -27.92
N ARG A 38 20.68 -4.03 -29.26
CA ARG A 38 19.74 -4.79 -30.08
C ARG A 38 19.73 -6.28 -29.71
N LYS A 39 20.89 -6.93 -29.75
CA LYS A 39 21.01 -8.39 -29.61
C LYS A 39 20.80 -8.89 -28.17
N TYR A 40 21.28 -8.14 -27.18
CA TYR A 40 21.29 -8.60 -25.78
C TYR A 40 20.17 -8.03 -24.93
N VAL A 41 19.60 -6.88 -25.29
CA VAL A 41 18.58 -6.21 -24.48
C VAL A 41 17.20 -6.27 -25.14
N CYS A 42 17.07 -5.89 -26.41
CA CYS A 42 15.75 -5.85 -27.08
C CYS A 42 15.30 -7.20 -27.65
N MET A 43 16.21 -8.00 -28.22
CA MET A 43 15.83 -9.26 -28.87
C MET A 43 15.35 -10.35 -27.90
N PRO A 44 15.98 -10.62 -26.74
CA PRO A 44 15.54 -11.71 -25.87
C PRO A 44 14.09 -11.56 -25.37
N PRO A 45 13.64 -10.38 -24.88
CA PRO A 45 12.24 -10.18 -24.50
C PRO A 45 11.28 -10.33 -25.69
N ALA A 46 11.66 -9.83 -26.87
CA ALA A 46 10.83 -9.90 -28.07
C ALA A 46 10.63 -11.35 -28.57
N GLN A 47 11.69 -12.15 -28.58
CA GLN A 47 11.61 -13.56 -28.97
C GLN A 47 10.85 -14.39 -27.94
N PHE A 48 11.03 -14.09 -26.65
CA PHE A 48 10.25 -14.72 -25.58
C PHE A 48 8.75 -14.42 -25.72
N TYR A 49 8.40 -13.16 -25.98
CA TYR A 49 7.00 -12.76 -26.19
C TYR A 49 6.39 -13.52 -27.37
N ASN A 50 7.07 -13.58 -28.51
CA ASN A 50 6.59 -14.31 -29.68
C ASN A 50 6.45 -15.81 -29.45
N TRP A 51 7.41 -16.42 -28.75
CA TRP A 51 7.34 -17.82 -28.37
C TRP A 51 6.12 -18.09 -27.48
N MET A 52 5.90 -17.24 -26.47
CA MET A 52 4.74 -17.31 -25.60
C MET A 52 3.43 -17.10 -26.37
N GLU A 53 3.39 -16.11 -27.26
CA GLU A 53 2.21 -15.79 -28.06
C GLU A 53 1.82 -16.96 -28.97
N VAL A 54 2.79 -17.53 -29.71
CA VAL A 54 2.54 -18.67 -30.60
C VAL A 54 2.11 -19.89 -29.80
N LYS A 55 2.77 -20.19 -28.68
CA LYS A 55 2.40 -21.32 -27.82
C LYS A 55 1.00 -21.16 -27.23
N THR A 56 0.65 -19.95 -26.79
CA THR A 56 -0.67 -19.63 -26.24
C THR A 56 -1.75 -19.73 -27.31
N LYS A 57 -1.52 -19.22 -28.53
CA LYS A 57 -2.47 -19.35 -29.65
C LYS A 57 -2.70 -20.81 -30.03
N MET A 58 -1.64 -21.60 -30.13
CA MET A 58 -1.74 -23.02 -30.49
C MET A 58 -2.46 -23.84 -29.41
N TRP A 59 -2.22 -23.52 -28.13
CA TRP A 59 -2.96 -24.11 -27.01
C TRP A 59 -4.44 -23.69 -27.01
N ALA A 60 -4.72 -22.39 -27.15
CA ALA A 60 -6.09 -21.86 -27.13
C ALA A 60 -6.96 -22.38 -28.29
N LEU A 61 -6.35 -22.61 -29.46
CA LEU A 61 -7.03 -23.12 -30.64
C LEU A 61 -7.00 -24.65 -30.77
N ASN A 62 -6.45 -25.38 -29.76
CA ASN A 62 -6.25 -26.83 -29.80
C ASN A 62 -5.52 -27.36 -31.06
N LEU A 63 -4.65 -26.55 -31.67
CA LEU A 63 -3.97 -26.86 -32.93
C LEU A 63 -2.72 -27.76 -32.77
N GLY A 64 -2.54 -28.43 -31.62
CA GLY A 64 -1.38 -29.28 -31.34
C GLY A 64 -0.09 -28.53 -31.00
N LYS A 65 1.04 -29.24 -30.94
CA LYS A 65 2.34 -28.65 -30.56
C LYS A 65 2.92 -27.79 -31.69
N PRO A 66 3.40 -26.56 -31.43
CA PRO A 66 4.05 -25.73 -32.44
C PRO A 66 5.36 -26.38 -32.91
N THR A 67 5.45 -26.71 -34.19
CA THR A 67 6.61 -27.39 -34.78
C THR A 67 7.79 -26.45 -35.07
N THR A 68 7.54 -25.17 -35.39
CA THR A 68 8.58 -24.14 -35.52
C THR A 68 8.00 -22.75 -35.27
N VAL A 69 8.50 -22.02 -34.27
CA VAL A 69 8.12 -20.61 -34.05
C VAL A 69 8.92 -19.73 -35.01
N PRO A 70 8.28 -18.96 -35.91
CA PRO A 70 8.98 -18.08 -36.83
C PRO A 70 9.68 -16.96 -36.04
N VAL A 71 10.98 -16.78 -36.28
CA VAL A 71 11.80 -15.75 -35.64
C VAL A 71 11.38 -14.39 -36.18
N LEU A 72 11.19 -13.40 -35.29
CA LEU A 72 10.86 -12.04 -35.74
C LEU A 72 11.98 -11.44 -36.58
N ASN A 73 11.59 -10.69 -37.62
CA ASN A 73 12.48 -9.78 -38.33
C ASN A 73 13.10 -8.77 -37.35
N GLU A 74 14.36 -8.37 -37.57
CA GLU A 74 15.11 -7.49 -36.67
C GLU A 74 14.35 -6.21 -36.34
N ALA A 75 13.73 -5.57 -37.33
CA ALA A 75 12.96 -4.34 -37.13
C ALA A 75 11.76 -4.54 -36.20
N MET A 76 11.03 -5.65 -36.36
CA MET A 76 9.88 -5.96 -35.51
C MET A 76 10.32 -6.37 -34.09
N ALA A 77 11.42 -7.11 -33.97
CA ALA A 77 11.98 -7.50 -32.69
C ALA A 77 12.44 -6.28 -31.87
N ILE A 78 13.04 -5.29 -32.53
CA ILE A 78 13.42 -4.01 -31.90
C ILE A 78 12.18 -3.28 -31.41
N GLU A 79 11.14 -3.18 -32.25
CA GLU A 79 9.92 -2.46 -31.90
C GLU A 79 9.20 -3.09 -30.71
N LEU A 80 8.96 -4.41 -30.78
CA LEU A 80 8.28 -5.15 -29.73
C LEU A 80 9.09 -5.15 -28.43
N GLY A 81 10.40 -5.43 -28.51
CA GLY A 81 11.29 -5.47 -27.36
C GLY A 81 11.42 -4.12 -26.66
N ALA A 82 11.54 -3.03 -27.42
CA ALA A 82 11.63 -1.68 -26.87
C ALA A 82 10.32 -1.22 -26.21
N ASN A 83 9.17 -1.53 -26.80
CA ASN A 83 7.87 -1.25 -26.18
C ASN A 83 7.71 -2.01 -24.86
N LEU A 84 8.01 -3.31 -24.85
CA LEU A 84 7.89 -4.16 -23.67
C LEU A 84 8.83 -3.71 -22.54
N LEU A 85 10.08 -3.40 -22.86
CA LEU A 85 11.03 -2.87 -21.88
C LEU A 85 10.60 -1.51 -21.32
N GLY A 86 10.06 -0.62 -22.16
CA GLY A 86 9.55 0.67 -21.72
C GLY A 86 8.41 0.53 -20.70
N GLU A 87 7.47 -0.39 -20.96
CA GLU A 87 6.40 -0.69 -20.02
C GLU A 87 6.95 -1.30 -18.72
N ILE A 88 7.82 -2.31 -18.81
CA ILE A 88 8.39 -2.97 -17.62
C ILE A 88 9.13 -1.98 -16.72
N ILE A 89 9.90 -1.04 -17.29
CA ILE A 89 10.62 -0.02 -16.51
C ILE A 89 9.65 0.84 -15.72
N ILE A 90 8.59 1.36 -16.35
CA ILE A 90 7.61 2.22 -15.69
C ILE A 90 6.83 1.43 -14.63
N PHE A 91 6.42 0.21 -14.95
CA PHE A 91 5.74 -0.67 -14.00
C PHE A 91 6.62 -0.98 -12.79
N THR A 92 7.91 -1.26 -12.99
CA THR A 92 8.84 -1.56 -11.90
C THR A 92 9.05 -0.36 -11.00
N ILE A 93 9.22 0.83 -11.57
CA ILE A 93 9.36 2.08 -10.80
C ILE A 93 8.07 2.36 -10.01
N GLY A 94 6.90 2.27 -10.66
CA GLY A 94 5.61 2.50 -10.03
C GLY A 94 5.31 1.49 -8.92
N ALA A 95 5.52 0.20 -9.17
CA ALA A 95 5.36 -0.86 -8.18
C ALA A 95 6.35 -0.68 -7.01
N GLY A 96 7.60 -0.33 -7.30
CA GLY A 96 8.62 -0.05 -6.28
C GLY A 96 8.21 1.11 -5.37
N LEU A 97 7.76 2.23 -5.94
CA LEU A 97 7.28 3.38 -5.16
C LEU A 97 6.06 3.03 -4.30
N LEU A 98 5.11 2.26 -4.85
CA LEU A 98 3.93 1.83 -4.12
C LEU A 98 4.29 0.94 -2.94
N LEU A 99 5.19 -0.03 -3.13
CA LEU A 99 5.67 -0.90 -2.05
C LEU A 99 6.39 -0.10 -0.96
N LEU A 100 7.22 0.88 -1.34
CA LEU A 100 7.89 1.75 -0.39
C LEU A 100 6.91 2.60 0.42
N GLU A 101 5.92 3.21 -0.24
CA GLU A 101 4.90 4.01 0.45
C GLU A 101 4.04 3.14 1.35
N TYR A 102 3.69 1.92 0.91
CA TYR A 102 2.97 0.96 1.75
C TYR A 102 3.75 0.60 3.01
N GLN A 103 5.05 0.26 2.89
CA GLN A 103 5.90 -0.02 4.05
C GLN A 103 6.00 1.17 4.99
N ARG A 104 6.13 2.38 4.43
CA ARG A 104 6.15 3.62 5.21
C ARG A 104 4.84 3.86 5.94
N GLN A 105 3.71 3.59 5.28
CA GLN A 105 2.38 3.75 5.86
C GLN A 105 2.15 2.77 7.02
N VAL A 106 2.48 1.49 6.83
CA VAL A 106 2.36 0.46 7.88
C VAL A 106 3.17 0.85 9.12
N ARG A 107 4.41 1.33 8.95
CA ARG A 107 5.24 1.78 10.07
C ARG A 107 4.64 2.99 10.79
N LYS A 108 4.05 3.93 10.05
CA LYS A 108 3.38 5.10 10.63
C LYS A 108 2.11 4.72 11.39
N GLU A 109 1.35 3.77 10.86
CA GLU A 109 0.15 3.24 11.51
C GLU A 109 0.50 2.49 12.80
N ALA A 110 1.52 1.63 12.78
CA ALA A 110 2.01 0.94 13.99
C ALA A 110 2.41 1.93 15.10
N ASN A 111 3.22 2.94 14.77
CA ASN A 111 3.59 3.98 15.76
C ASN A 111 2.37 4.74 16.29
N LYS A 112 1.36 4.98 15.45
CA LYS A 112 0.13 5.66 15.85
C LYS A 112 -0.71 4.80 16.78
N GLU A 113 -0.81 3.49 16.51
CA GLU A 113 -1.48 2.52 17.38
C GLU A 113 -0.78 2.42 18.74
N GLU A 114 0.56 2.40 18.78
CA GLU A 114 1.33 2.42 20.03
C GLU A 114 1.03 3.67 20.87
N MET A 115 1.05 4.86 20.25
CA MET A 115 0.71 6.11 20.96
C MET A 115 -0.74 6.11 21.47
N MET A 116 -1.69 5.65 20.66
CA MET A 116 -3.10 5.54 21.07
C MET A 116 -3.29 4.54 22.22
N MET A 117 -2.51 3.45 22.23
CA MET A 117 -2.55 2.47 23.31
C MET A 117 -2.00 3.07 24.62
N GLN A 118 -0.90 3.82 24.55
CA GLN A 118 -0.34 4.54 25.70
C GLN A 118 -1.33 5.56 26.27
N GLU A 119 -1.91 6.40 25.41
CA GLU A 119 -2.92 7.39 25.80
C GLU A 119 -4.13 6.72 26.49
N LYS A 120 -4.60 5.58 25.96
CA LYS A 120 -5.68 4.81 26.58
C LYS A 120 -5.29 4.29 27.97
N LEU A 121 -4.06 3.81 28.14
CA LEU A 121 -3.56 3.32 29.44
C LEU A 121 -3.48 4.46 30.46
N GLU A 122 -2.98 5.63 30.06
CA GLU A 122 -2.92 6.83 30.90
C GLU A 122 -4.32 7.31 31.32
N LEU A 123 -5.26 7.33 30.37
CA LEU A 123 -6.65 7.67 30.66
C LEU A 123 -7.27 6.69 31.66
N GLN A 124 -7.02 5.39 31.50
CA GLN A 124 -7.51 4.35 32.41
C GLN A 124 -6.92 4.50 33.82
N ALA A 125 -5.62 4.82 33.92
CA ALA A 125 -4.97 5.10 35.20
C ALA A 125 -5.59 6.32 35.88
N THR A 126 -5.84 7.39 35.12
CA THR A 126 -6.48 8.62 35.61
C THR A 126 -7.89 8.34 36.12
N ILE A 127 -8.68 7.54 35.40
CA ILE A 127 -10.02 7.12 35.84
C ILE A 127 -9.96 6.32 37.15
N ASN A 128 -9.01 5.40 37.28
CA ASN A 128 -8.85 4.61 38.51
C ASN A 128 -8.48 5.49 39.71
N GLU A 129 -7.58 6.46 39.52
CA GLU A 129 -7.21 7.44 40.54
C GLU A 129 -8.40 8.31 40.95
N LEU A 130 -9.15 8.85 39.98
CA LEU A 130 -10.38 9.59 40.24
C LEU A 130 -11.39 8.77 41.04
N ASN A 131 -11.59 7.49 40.68
CA ASN A 131 -12.47 6.60 41.44
C ASN A 131 -12.01 6.41 42.88
N PHE A 132 -10.70 6.26 43.10
CA PHE A 132 -10.14 6.16 44.45
C PHE A 132 -10.37 7.45 45.26
N GLN A 133 -10.17 8.61 44.65
CA GLN A 133 -10.45 9.90 45.29
C GLN A 133 -11.93 10.06 45.64
N VAL A 134 -12.85 9.64 44.75
CA VAL A 134 -14.30 9.65 45.03
C VAL A 134 -14.64 8.75 46.21
N GLN A 135 -14.08 7.53 46.28
CA GLN A 135 -14.29 6.62 47.42
C GLN A 135 -13.76 7.21 48.74
N ARG A 136 -12.61 7.88 48.69
CA ARG A 136 -12.04 8.55 49.86
C ARG A 136 -12.94 9.70 50.33
N LEU A 137 -13.46 10.50 49.41
CA LEU A 137 -14.39 11.58 49.71
C LEU A 137 -15.71 11.05 50.30
N ASP A 138 -16.27 9.95 49.77
CA ASP A 138 -17.47 9.31 50.34
C ASP A 138 -17.25 8.84 51.78
N THR A 139 -16.07 8.27 52.06
CA THR A 139 -15.69 7.83 53.40
C THR A 139 -15.62 9.02 54.38
N GLN A 140 -14.96 10.11 53.98
CA GLN A 140 -14.88 11.33 54.78
C GLN A 140 -16.25 11.96 55.02
N LEU A 141 -17.13 11.97 54.01
CA LEU A 141 -18.52 12.42 54.14
C LEU A 141 -19.29 11.61 55.19
N ARG A 142 -19.14 10.28 55.20
CA ARG A 142 -19.78 9.42 56.21
C ARG A 142 -19.24 9.66 57.62
N GLU A 143 -17.94 9.91 57.76
CA GLU A 143 -17.34 10.25 59.06
C GLU A 143 -17.89 11.58 59.59
N VAL A 144 -17.90 12.62 58.75
CA VAL A 144 -18.48 13.92 59.11
C VAL A 144 -19.95 13.77 59.49
N ALA A 145 -20.74 13.04 58.69
CA ALA A 145 -22.15 12.81 58.96
C ALA A 145 -22.39 12.14 60.32
N ARG A 146 -21.55 11.17 60.71
CA ARG A 146 -21.59 10.54 62.05
C ARG A 146 -21.29 11.54 63.16
N VAL A 147 -20.23 12.33 63.02
CA VAL A 147 -19.86 13.32 64.04
C VAL A 147 -20.97 14.37 64.23
N THR A 148 -21.59 14.84 63.14
CA THR A 148 -22.76 15.73 63.25
C THR A 148 -23.96 15.08 63.93
N ALA A 149 -24.24 13.81 63.66
CA ALA A 149 -25.34 13.08 64.31
C ALA A 149 -25.10 12.86 65.82
N ASP A 150 -23.85 12.65 66.25
CA ASP A 150 -23.50 12.55 67.67
C ASP A 150 -23.57 13.92 68.41
N LEU A 151 -23.36 15.03 67.69
CA LEU A 151 -23.47 16.38 68.23
C LEU A 151 -24.93 16.85 68.43
N GLU A 152 -25.85 16.45 67.54
CA GLU A 152 -27.29 16.78 67.62
C GLU A 152 -27.95 16.51 68.99
N PRO A 153 -27.81 15.34 69.63
CA PRO A 153 -28.41 15.08 70.95
C PRO A 153 -27.76 15.90 72.08
N THR A 154 -26.48 16.26 71.95
CA THR A 154 -25.76 17.04 72.96
C THR A 154 -26.22 18.50 72.96
N VAL A 155 -26.47 19.06 71.78
CA VAL A 155 -27.00 20.42 71.62
C VAL A 155 -28.44 20.51 72.12
N HIS A 156 -29.23 19.45 71.97
CA HIS A 156 -30.61 19.40 72.49
C HIS A 156 -30.69 19.29 74.02
N LEU A 157 -29.65 18.81 74.70
CA LEU A 157 -29.56 18.74 76.17
C LEU A 157 -29.01 20.03 76.81
N MET A 158 -28.38 20.92 76.03
CA MET A 158 -27.87 22.23 76.48
C MET A 158 -28.86 23.39 76.30
N ARG A 159 -30.05 23.13 75.75
CA ARG A 159 -31.11 24.11 75.50
C ARG A 159 -32.29 23.87 76.43
#